data_AF-A0A4Q4MS87-F1
#
_entry.id   AF-A0A4Q4MS87-F1
#
_cell.length_a   1.000
_cell.length_b   1.000
_cell.length_c   1.000
_cell.angle_alpha   90.00
_cell.angle_beta   90.00
_cell.angle_gamma   90.00
#
_symmetry.space_group_name_H-M   'P 1'
#
loop_
_entity.id
_entity.type
_entity.pdbx_description
1 polymer ?
#
loop_
_entity_poly.entity_id
_entity_poly.type
_entity_poly.pdbx_seq_one_letter_code
_entity_poly.pdbx_strand_id
1 'polypeptide(L)'
;MPPTFNLSAAWDSIPVTVADGHDLNEKTLLGFPAFKNWLDALKKNLEVQTTPGHTFEKDPWRLTGVMIHNVTVFDDGKIGFMTIEALMKKNDKSLNRVIFLRGGSVAVLMILRPKDARNERYVILTEQPRIGACSTAFLEIPAGMLDDKSGDVIGKAMQEIEEETSLRVRGEELIDLTAMALEQAETKEHLQKALYMSPANLDEYIPLLLWEKDLDRKEIEALKGKLTGERAKDELITLRVRDYEVLWKEGARDAKTLAAWALYEGLNRAGKIEKRLQEIRIGRTQR
;
A
#
# COMPACT_ATOMS: atom_id res chain seq x y z
N MET A 1 28.73 22.61 -8.68
CA MET A 1 28.59 21.29 -8.02
C MET A 1 27.24 21.31 -7.33
N PRO A 2 26.43 20.26 -7.49
CA PRO A 2 25.14 20.19 -6.83
C PRO A 2 25.32 20.34 -5.31
N PRO A 3 24.43 21.08 -4.62
CA PRO A 3 24.53 21.28 -3.17
C PRO A 3 24.54 19.91 -2.47
N THR A 4 25.48 19.76 -1.54
CA THR A 4 25.66 18.52 -0.76
C THR A 4 25.75 18.86 0.72
N PHE A 5 25.03 18.12 1.55
CA PHE A 5 25.11 18.19 3.00
C PHE A 5 25.13 16.78 3.58
N ASN A 6 25.62 16.63 4.81
CA ASN A 6 25.59 15.34 5.49
C ASN A 6 24.37 15.28 6.40
N LEU A 7 23.72 14.12 6.47
CA LEU A 7 22.76 13.84 7.53
C LEU A 7 23.45 13.87 8.90
N SER A 8 22.67 13.97 9.96
CA SER A 8 23.16 13.90 11.33
C SER A 8 23.81 12.55 11.64
N ALA A 9 24.57 12.51 12.75
CA ALA A 9 25.26 11.29 13.19
C ALA A 9 24.31 10.12 13.48
N ALA A 10 23.03 10.39 13.77
CA ALA A 10 21.99 9.36 13.90
C ALA A 10 21.83 8.52 12.62
N TRP A 11 22.21 9.10 11.47
CA TRP A 11 22.17 8.51 10.14
C TRP A 11 23.57 8.32 9.55
N ASP A 12 24.56 8.08 10.41
CA ASP A 12 25.95 7.76 10.02
C ASP A 12 26.62 8.82 9.14
N SER A 13 26.12 10.05 9.19
CA SER A 13 26.61 11.19 8.40
C SER A 13 26.66 10.92 6.90
N ILE A 14 25.68 10.16 6.40
CA ILE A 14 25.53 9.88 4.97
C ILE A 14 25.42 11.20 4.17
N PRO A 15 26.23 11.39 3.12
CA PRO A 15 26.13 12.56 2.27
C PRO A 15 24.86 12.50 1.40
N VAL A 16 24.16 13.63 1.34
CA VAL A 16 23.00 13.85 0.48
C VAL A 16 23.33 14.94 -0.51
N THR A 17 23.30 14.58 -1.80
CA THR A 17 23.49 15.50 -2.91
C THR A 17 22.13 15.81 -3.52
N VAL A 18 21.80 17.09 -3.66
CA VAL A 18 20.50 17.53 -4.20
C VAL A 18 20.72 18.10 -5.59
N ALA A 19 19.95 17.64 -6.58
CA ALA A 19 20.00 18.19 -7.93
C ALA A 19 19.69 19.70 -7.93
N ASP A 20 20.26 20.42 -8.88
CA ASP A 20 20.12 21.88 -8.99
C ASP A 20 18.65 22.29 -9.07
N GLY A 21 18.28 23.37 -8.36
CA GLY A 21 16.93 23.94 -8.38
C GLY A 21 16.03 23.56 -7.19
N HIS A 22 16.51 22.74 -6.26
CA HIS A 22 15.80 22.42 -5.03
C HIS A 22 16.59 22.89 -3.79
N ASP A 23 15.93 23.65 -2.90
CA ASP A 23 16.48 24.00 -1.59
C ASP A 23 15.96 23.02 -0.54
N LEU A 24 16.78 22.04 -0.20
CA LEU A 24 16.46 21.01 0.78
C LEU A 24 17.53 20.97 1.86
N ASN A 25 17.09 20.83 3.10
CA ASN A 25 17.94 20.55 4.23
C ASN A 25 17.47 19.27 4.93
N GLU A 26 18.28 18.77 5.87
CA GLU A 26 17.99 17.56 6.62
C GLU A 26 16.61 17.59 7.28
N LYS A 27 16.22 18.72 7.90
CA LYS A 27 14.93 18.85 8.58
C LYS A 27 13.76 18.67 7.63
N THR A 28 13.82 19.26 6.43
CA THR A 28 12.78 19.12 5.42
C THR A 28 12.73 17.69 4.87
N LEU A 29 13.88 17.08 4.58
CA LEU A 29 13.94 15.68 4.09
C LEU A 29 13.39 14.68 5.11
N LEU A 30 13.84 14.76 6.36
CA LEU A 30 13.37 13.88 7.43
C LEU A 30 11.94 14.22 7.87
N GLY A 31 11.44 15.40 7.51
CA GLY A 31 10.04 15.78 7.64
C GLY A 31 9.12 15.11 6.62
N PHE A 32 9.65 14.60 5.50
CA PHE A 32 8.92 13.80 4.54
C PHE A 32 8.91 12.32 4.98
N PRO A 33 7.75 11.78 5.41
CA PRO A 33 7.72 10.47 6.05
C PRO A 33 8.23 9.33 5.17
N ALA A 34 7.93 9.32 3.87
CA ALA A 34 8.39 8.28 2.95
C ALA A 34 9.92 8.19 2.92
N PHE A 35 10.63 9.32 2.82
CA PHE A 35 12.09 9.34 2.88
C PHE A 35 12.63 8.87 4.21
N LYS A 36 12.07 9.37 5.32
CA LYS A 36 12.48 8.96 6.68
C LYS A 36 12.28 7.46 6.89
N ASN A 37 11.10 6.94 6.56
CA ASN A 37 10.72 5.54 6.75
C ASN A 37 11.57 4.61 5.87
N TRP A 38 11.82 5.00 4.63
CA TRP A 38 12.72 4.27 3.73
C TRP A 38 14.15 4.19 4.30
N LEU A 39 14.69 5.32 4.78
CA LEU A 39 16.04 5.37 5.34
C LEU A 39 16.13 4.57 6.66
N ASP A 40 15.13 4.68 7.53
CA ASP A 40 15.00 3.91 8.78
C ASP A 40 15.00 2.39 8.50
N ALA A 41 14.17 1.95 7.55
CA ALA A 41 14.05 0.54 7.20
C ALA A 41 15.33 0.02 6.55
N LEU A 42 15.91 0.79 5.62
CA LEU A 42 17.17 0.41 4.97
C LEU A 42 18.29 0.29 6.00
N LYS A 43 18.44 1.26 6.92
CA LYS A 43 19.46 1.21 7.98
C LYS A 43 19.36 -0.08 8.80
N LYS A 44 18.16 -0.40 9.31
CA LYS A 44 17.91 -1.62 10.09
C LYS A 44 18.24 -2.89 9.29
N ASN A 45 17.83 -2.96 8.02
CA ASN A 45 18.09 -4.13 7.19
C ASN A 45 19.57 -4.27 6.80
N LEU A 46 20.30 -3.15 6.67
CA LEU A 46 21.74 -3.21 6.47
C LEU A 46 22.48 -3.74 7.70
N GLU A 47 22.00 -3.44 8.92
CA GLU A 47 22.53 -3.99 10.18
C GLU A 47 22.24 -5.50 10.30
N VAL A 48 21.07 -5.97 9.86
CA VAL A 48 20.73 -7.41 9.84
C VAL A 48 21.75 -8.21 9.03
N GLN A 49 22.44 -7.60 8.05
CA GLN A 49 23.42 -8.31 7.26
C GLN A 49 24.56 -8.92 8.07
N THR A 50 24.88 -8.37 9.25
CA THR A 50 25.96 -8.89 10.11
C THR A 50 25.53 -10.06 10.99
N THR A 51 24.30 -10.53 10.87
CA THR A 51 23.80 -11.68 11.63
C THR A 51 24.34 -13.01 11.06
N PRO A 52 24.67 -14.00 11.92
CA PRO A 52 25.17 -15.30 11.46
C PRO A 52 24.22 -16.00 10.48
N GLY A 53 24.76 -16.43 9.34
CA GLY A 53 23.99 -17.11 8.30
C GLY A 53 23.26 -16.17 7.34
N HIS A 54 23.47 -14.85 7.45
CA HIS A 54 22.99 -13.91 6.44
C HIS A 54 23.81 -14.00 5.15
N THR A 55 23.15 -13.87 3.99
CA THR A 55 23.77 -13.98 2.65
C THR A 55 24.98 -13.06 2.47
N PHE A 56 24.95 -11.88 3.10
CA PHE A 56 25.98 -10.84 3.02
C PHE A 56 26.80 -10.68 4.31
N GLU A 57 26.78 -11.65 5.23
CA GLU A 57 27.51 -11.58 6.51
C GLU A 57 28.99 -11.22 6.35
N LYS A 58 29.67 -11.85 5.38
CA LYS A 58 31.11 -11.67 5.16
C LYS A 58 31.46 -10.40 4.36
N ASP A 59 30.48 -9.83 3.66
CA ASP A 59 30.67 -8.71 2.74
C ASP A 59 29.36 -7.88 2.66
N PRO A 60 29.05 -7.11 3.71
CA PRO A 60 27.78 -6.41 3.83
C PRO A 60 27.74 -5.18 2.91
N TRP A 61 26.57 -4.93 2.34
CA TRP A 61 26.27 -3.68 1.67
C TRP A 61 26.24 -2.52 2.65
N ARG A 62 26.67 -1.34 2.19
CA ARG A 62 26.62 -0.08 2.93
C ARG A 62 26.02 1.00 2.05
N LEU A 63 25.11 1.78 2.60
CA LEU A 63 24.72 3.05 2.00
C LEU A 63 25.91 4.01 2.14
N THR A 64 26.28 4.67 1.05
CA THR A 64 27.44 5.59 1.01
C THR A 64 27.05 7.00 0.61
N GLY A 65 25.82 7.19 0.14
CA GLY A 65 25.28 8.48 -0.24
C GLY A 65 23.86 8.35 -0.78
N VAL A 66 23.16 9.47 -0.84
CA VAL A 66 21.86 9.58 -1.49
C VAL A 66 21.88 10.77 -2.43
N MET A 67 21.44 10.58 -3.67
CA MET A 67 21.23 11.67 -4.61
C MET A 67 19.73 11.95 -4.74
N ILE A 68 19.30 13.19 -4.56
CA ILE A 68 17.92 13.61 -4.79
C ILE A 68 17.82 14.15 -6.21
N HIS A 69 17.12 13.41 -7.08
CA HIS A 69 16.96 13.78 -8.49
C HIS A 69 15.82 14.79 -8.68
N ASN A 70 14.72 14.61 -7.95
CA ASN A 70 13.55 15.48 -8.07
C ASN A 70 12.70 15.46 -6.80
N VAL A 71 12.04 16.58 -6.51
CA VAL A 71 11.04 16.71 -5.44
C VAL A 71 9.78 17.36 -6.00
N THR A 72 8.63 16.74 -5.72
CA THR A 72 7.31 17.32 -6.00
C THR A 72 6.70 17.82 -4.70
N VAL A 73 6.37 19.10 -4.67
CA VAL A 73 5.70 19.77 -3.54
C VAL A 73 4.25 20.04 -3.95
N PHE A 74 3.30 19.67 -3.10
CA PHE A 74 1.87 19.93 -3.32
C PHE A 74 1.50 21.36 -2.95
N ASP A 75 0.29 21.78 -3.30
CA ASP A 75 -0.22 23.14 -3.08
C ASP A 75 -0.25 23.55 -1.60
N ASP A 76 -0.31 22.57 -0.68
CA ASP A 76 -0.23 22.79 0.77
C ASP A 76 1.20 22.97 1.30
N GLY A 77 2.19 23.00 0.39
CA GLY A 77 3.61 23.18 0.69
C GLY A 77 4.32 21.92 1.21
N LYS A 78 3.64 20.77 1.29
CA LYS A 78 4.27 19.51 1.72
C LYS A 78 4.90 18.78 0.54
N ILE A 79 6.00 18.08 0.81
CA ILE A 79 6.57 17.13 -0.15
C ILE A 79 5.57 15.99 -0.34
N GLY A 80 5.15 15.80 -1.58
CA GLY A 80 4.27 14.70 -1.99
C GLY A 80 5.06 13.50 -2.50
N PHE A 81 6.05 13.75 -3.36
CA PHE A 81 6.84 12.69 -4.01
C PHE A 81 8.31 13.08 -4.12
N MET A 82 9.17 12.07 -4.16
CA MET A 82 10.61 12.27 -4.34
C MET A 82 11.22 11.17 -5.20
N THR A 83 12.08 11.53 -6.15
CA THR A 83 12.93 10.56 -6.85
C THR A 83 14.33 10.67 -6.28
N ILE A 84 14.84 9.57 -5.72
CA ILE A 84 16.18 9.48 -5.16
C ILE A 84 17.01 8.44 -5.88
N GLU A 85 18.31 8.45 -5.67
CA GLU A 85 19.22 7.36 -5.98
C GLU A 85 20.04 7.00 -4.75
N ALA A 86 19.90 5.76 -4.29
CA ALA A 86 20.68 5.21 -3.20
C ALA A 86 22.02 4.70 -3.73
N LEU A 87 23.13 5.21 -3.20
CA LEU A 87 24.49 4.85 -3.60
C LEU A 87 25.02 3.77 -2.65
N MET A 88 24.94 2.51 -3.06
CA MET A 88 25.37 1.38 -2.22
C MET A 88 26.73 0.86 -2.65
N LYS A 89 27.56 0.45 -1.69
CA LYS A 89 28.84 -0.21 -1.94
C LYS A 89 29.05 -1.42 -1.05
N LYS A 90 29.82 -2.38 -1.56
CA LYS A 90 30.48 -3.43 -0.78
C LYS A 90 31.77 -3.82 -1.50
N ASN A 91 32.90 -3.89 -0.79
CA ASN A 91 34.22 -4.06 -1.40
C ASN A 91 34.36 -3.20 -2.69
N ASP A 92 34.69 -3.82 -3.82
CA ASP A 92 34.86 -3.17 -5.12
C ASP A 92 33.57 -3.12 -5.97
N LYS A 93 32.42 -3.47 -5.39
CA LYS A 93 31.12 -3.50 -6.08
C LYS A 93 30.24 -2.32 -5.66
N SER A 94 29.59 -1.71 -6.65
CA SER A 94 28.60 -0.66 -6.44
C SER A 94 27.22 -1.16 -6.88
N LEU A 95 26.18 -0.72 -6.15
CA LEU A 95 24.78 -1.02 -6.44
C LEU A 95 23.96 0.25 -6.28
N ASN A 96 23.98 1.11 -7.30
CA ASN A 96 23.16 2.31 -7.28
C ASN A 96 21.74 1.99 -7.76
N ARG A 97 20.73 2.55 -7.09
CA ARG A 97 19.32 2.31 -7.44
C ARG A 97 18.52 3.59 -7.34
N VAL A 98 17.83 3.93 -8.44
CA VAL A 98 16.84 5.01 -8.47
C VAL A 98 15.54 4.50 -7.85
N ILE A 99 14.96 5.28 -6.94
CA ILE A 99 13.77 4.91 -6.18
C ILE A 99 12.80 6.10 -6.22
N PHE A 100 11.54 5.83 -6.53
CA PHE A 100 10.45 6.79 -6.40
C PHE A 100 9.77 6.58 -5.06
N LEU A 101 9.92 7.57 -4.19
CA LEU A 101 9.36 7.64 -2.84
C LEU A 101 8.00 8.31 -2.87
N ARG A 102 6.98 7.57 -2.47
CA ARG A 102 5.59 8.04 -2.39
C ARG A 102 4.89 7.65 -1.09
N GLY A 103 5.51 6.83 -0.25
CA GLY A 103 4.90 6.36 1.00
C GLY A 103 3.98 5.17 0.83
N GLY A 104 3.35 4.76 1.93
CA GLY A 104 2.42 3.64 1.95
C GLY A 104 1.07 3.97 1.33
N SER A 105 0.35 2.94 0.87
CA SER A 105 -1.06 3.03 0.49
C SER A 105 -1.84 1.89 1.13
N VAL A 106 -3.15 1.85 0.98
CA VAL A 106 -4.03 0.76 1.43
C VAL A 106 -4.99 0.41 0.31
N ALA A 107 -5.36 -0.87 0.21
CA ALA A 107 -6.36 -1.31 -0.75
C ALA A 107 -7.35 -2.26 -0.09
N VAL A 108 -8.61 -2.23 -0.53
CA VAL A 108 -9.69 -2.96 0.13
C VAL A 108 -10.44 -3.82 -0.87
N LEU A 109 -10.38 -5.13 -0.67
CA LEU A 109 -11.26 -6.08 -1.34
C LEU A 109 -12.65 -6.02 -0.70
N MET A 110 -13.61 -5.44 -1.41
CA MET A 110 -14.98 -5.26 -0.93
C MET A 110 -15.91 -6.29 -1.57
N ILE A 111 -16.39 -7.25 -0.77
CA ILE A 111 -17.25 -8.35 -1.21
C ILE A 111 -18.66 -8.19 -0.63
N LEU A 112 -19.67 -8.29 -1.49
CA LEU A 112 -21.08 -8.32 -1.10
C LEU A 112 -21.64 -9.73 -1.29
N ARG A 113 -22.35 -10.24 -0.28
CA ARG A 113 -23.03 -11.53 -0.31
C ARG A 113 -24.54 -11.34 -0.13
N PRO A 114 -25.38 -11.81 -1.07
CA PRO A 114 -26.83 -11.84 -0.85
C PRO A 114 -27.19 -12.81 0.27
N LYS A 115 -27.99 -12.38 1.25
CA LYS A 115 -28.45 -13.25 2.35
C LYS A 115 -29.24 -14.47 1.88
N ASP A 116 -29.90 -14.37 0.72
CA ASP A 116 -30.71 -15.42 0.11
C ASP A 116 -29.90 -16.41 -0.76
N ALA A 117 -28.62 -16.14 -1.02
CA ALA A 117 -27.77 -16.98 -1.88
C ALA A 117 -26.31 -16.99 -1.39
N ARG A 118 -26.00 -17.92 -0.48
CA ARG A 118 -24.67 -18.00 0.17
C ARG A 118 -23.47 -18.19 -0.77
N ASN A 119 -23.69 -18.80 -1.93
CA ASN A 119 -22.63 -19.05 -2.92
C ASN A 119 -22.47 -17.89 -3.92
N GLU A 120 -23.39 -16.93 -3.90
CA GLU A 120 -23.35 -15.77 -4.77
C GLU A 120 -22.54 -14.66 -4.12
N ARG A 121 -21.63 -14.06 -4.89
CA ARG A 121 -20.72 -13.01 -4.41
C ARG A 121 -20.56 -11.95 -5.48
N TYR A 122 -20.55 -10.71 -5.05
CA TYR A 122 -20.20 -9.56 -5.87
C TYR A 122 -18.97 -8.87 -5.30
N VAL A 123 -18.26 -8.14 -6.15
CA VAL A 123 -17.12 -7.32 -5.77
C VAL A 123 -17.35 -5.88 -6.22
N ILE A 124 -16.99 -4.93 -5.36
CA ILE A 124 -16.94 -3.50 -5.71
C ILE A 124 -15.53 -3.17 -6.21
N LEU A 125 -15.46 -2.56 -7.39
CA LEU A 125 -14.25 -2.09 -8.06
C LEU A 125 -14.38 -0.60 -8.37
N THR A 126 -13.25 0.06 -8.55
CA THR A 126 -13.13 1.41 -9.10
C THR A 126 -12.52 1.35 -10.50
N GLU A 127 -12.98 2.24 -11.37
CA GLU A 127 -12.45 2.48 -12.71
C GLU A 127 -11.97 3.92 -12.75
N GLN A 128 -10.65 4.11 -12.87
CA GLN A 128 -10.02 5.43 -12.76
C GLN A 128 -8.78 5.57 -13.67
N PRO A 129 -8.35 6.79 -14.03
CA PRO A 129 -7.10 7.01 -14.75
C PRO A 129 -5.88 6.54 -13.95
N ARG A 130 -5.07 5.69 -14.58
CA ARG A 130 -3.74 5.31 -14.10
C ARG A 130 -2.75 5.68 -15.20
N ILE A 131 -2.33 6.94 -15.20
CA ILE A 131 -1.49 7.52 -16.26
C ILE A 131 -0.13 6.81 -16.37
N GLY A 132 0.43 6.32 -15.25
CA GLY A 132 1.64 5.50 -15.26
C GLY A 132 1.50 4.18 -16.04
N ALA A 133 0.28 3.66 -16.19
CA ALA A 133 -0.03 2.49 -17.01
C ALA A 133 -0.60 2.87 -18.39
N CYS A 134 -0.54 4.15 -18.77
CA CYS A 134 -1.14 4.71 -19.98
C CYS A 134 -2.64 4.40 -20.11
N SER A 135 -3.38 4.35 -19.00
CA SER A 135 -4.80 4.00 -18.95
C SER A 135 -5.64 5.17 -18.41
N THR A 136 -6.77 5.45 -19.06
CA THR A 136 -7.75 6.44 -18.60
C THR A 136 -8.97 5.81 -17.90
N ALA A 137 -9.08 4.47 -17.94
CA ALA A 137 -10.16 3.70 -17.34
C ALA A 137 -9.60 2.36 -16.85
N PHE A 138 -8.76 2.42 -15.81
CA PHE A 138 -8.13 1.24 -15.23
C PHE A 138 -9.02 0.67 -14.13
N LEU A 139 -9.39 -0.60 -14.25
CA LEU A 139 -10.26 -1.31 -13.30
C LEU A 139 -9.44 -1.97 -12.20
N GLU A 140 -9.79 -1.72 -10.94
CA GLU A 140 -9.06 -2.17 -9.76
C GLU A 140 -9.94 -2.15 -8.50
N ILE A 141 -9.46 -2.70 -7.38
CA ILE A 141 -10.12 -2.52 -6.08
C ILE A 141 -9.89 -1.10 -5.53
N PRO A 142 -10.82 -0.58 -4.70
CA PRO A 142 -10.65 0.68 -3.98
C PRO A 142 -9.32 0.78 -3.24
N ALA A 143 -8.64 1.92 -3.35
CA ALA A 143 -7.32 2.12 -2.76
C ALA A 143 -6.95 3.59 -2.60
N GLY A 144 -6.18 3.90 -1.56
CA GLY A 144 -5.70 5.27 -1.32
C GLY A 144 -4.43 5.36 -0.50
N MET A 145 -3.84 6.56 -0.46
CA MET A 145 -2.53 6.80 0.17
C MET A 145 -2.66 6.88 1.69
N LEU A 146 -1.70 6.33 2.43
CA LEU A 146 -1.64 6.47 3.88
C LEU A 146 -1.14 7.86 4.28
N ASP A 147 -1.71 8.44 5.35
CA ASP A 147 -1.02 9.50 6.08
C ASP A 147 0.02 8.82 6.98
N ASP A 148 1.26 8.80 6.51
CA ASP A 148 2.40 8.15 7.17
C ASP A 148 2.68 8.68 8.61
N LYS A 149 1.94 9.69 9.12
CA LYS A 149 2.08 10.18 10.49
C LYS A 149 1.38 9.32 11.54
N SER A 150 0.24 8.71 11.22
CA SER A 150 -0.60 8.03 12.20
C SER A 150 -0.34 6.52 12.27
N GLY A 151 0.12 5.91 11.17
CA GLY A 151 0.16 4.45 11.03
C GLY A 151 -1.24 3.81 11.09
N ASP A 152 -2.31 4.63 11.01
CA ASP A 152 -3.70 4.18 11.12
C ASP A 152 -4.23 3.70 9.77
N VAL A 153 -3.79 2.49 9.40
CA VAL A 153 -4.20 1.81 8.16
C VAL A 153 -5.72 1.63 8.11
N ILE A 154 -6.35 1.31 9.25
CA ILE A 154 -7.80 1.04 9.33
C ILE A 154 -8.59 2.34 9.15
N GLY A 155 -8.28 3.39 9.90
CA GLY A 155 -8.97 4.68 9.78
C GLY A 155 -8.84 5.26 8.38
N LYS A 156 -7.66 5.13 7.75
CA LYS A 156 -7.48 5.60 6.38
C LYS A 156 -8.26 4.77 5.37
N ALA A 157 -8.26 3.44 5.48
CA ALA A 157 -9.10 2.60 4.63
C ALA A 157 -10.59 2.95 4.74
N MET A 158 -11.08 3.26 5.95
CA MET A 158 -12.46 3.70 6.14
C MET A 158 -12.76 5.02 5.41
N GLN A 159 -11.84 5.99 5.50
CA GLN A 159 -11.96 7.27 4.79
C GLN A 159 -11.97 7.06 3.26
N GLU A 160 -11.03 6.29 2.73
CA GLU A 160 -10.93 6.01 1.28
C GLU A 160 -12.17 5.27 0.76
N ILE A 161 -12.71 4.33 1.53
CA ILE A 161 -13.97 3.67 1.16
C ILE A 161 -15.12 4.68 1.15
N GLU A 162 -15.25 5.55 2.15
CA GLU A 162 -16.33 6.55 2.18
C GLU A 162 -16.20 7.55 1.01
N GLU A 163 -14.98 7.99 0.71
CA GLU A 163 -14.67 8.90 -0.40
C GLU A 163 -14.96 8.25 -1.76
N GLU A 164 -14.39 7.07 -2.05
CA GLU A 164 -14.53 6.43 -3.37
C GLU A 164 -15.88 5.75 -3.57
N THR A 165 -16.52 5.23 -2.51
CA THR A 165 -17.71 4.37 -2.64
C THR A 165 -18.99 4.95 -2.03
N SER A 166 -18.89 6.05 -1.27
CA SER A 166 -19.98 6.57 -0.43
C SER A 166 -20.53 5.55 0.60
N LEU A 167 -19.77 4.48 0.88
CA LEU A 167 -20.13 3.47 1.88
C LEU A 167 -19.43 3.78 3.21
N ARG A 168 -20.21 3.78 4.29
CA ARG A 168 -19.65 3.87 5.64
C ARG A 168 -19.35 2.50 6.18
N VAL A 169 -18.06 2.21 6.35
CA VAL A 169 -17.57 0.99 6.99
C VAL A 169 -17.11 1.28 8.40
N ARG A 170 -17.10 0.26 9.27
CA ARG A 170 -16.52 0.38 10.61
C ARG A 170 -15.22 -0.40 10.67
N GLY A 171 -14.23 0.12 11.40
CA GLY A 171 -12.89 -0.46 11.44
C GLY A 171 -12.88 -1.90 11.94
N GLU A 172 -13.76 -2.25 12.87
CA GLU A 172 -13.92 -3.63 13.36
C GLU A 172 -14.45 -4.62 12.32
N GLU A 173 -14.97 -4.13 11.18
CA GLU A 173 -15.43 -4.96 10.07
C GLU A 173 -14.32 -5.23 9.03
N LEU A 174 -13.18 -4.56 9.13
CA LEU A 174 -12.05 -4.73 8.23
C LEU A 174 -11.13 -5.84 8.72
N ILE A 175 -10.76 -6.74 7.81
CA ILE A 175 -9.82 -7.84 8.06
C ILE A 175 -8.55 -7.58 7.27
N ASP A 176 -7.40 -7.51 7.95
CA ASP A 176 -6.11 -7.38 7.28
C ASP A 176 -5.63 -8.73 6.73
N LEU A 177 -5.80 -8.93 5.41
CA LEU A 177 -5.40 -10.15 4.71
C LEU A 177 -3.89 -10.34 4.71
N THR A 178 -3.14 -9.24 4.54
CA THR A 178 -1.68 -9.26 4.52
C THR A 178 -1.09 -9.66 5.87
N ALA A 179 -1.58 -9.07 6.97
CA ALA A 179 -1.15 -9.44 8.32
C ALA A 179 -1.50 -10.90 8.63
N MET A 180 -2.71 -11.37 8.27
CA MET A 180 -3.12 -12.76 8.49
C MET A 180 -2.30 -13.78 7.70
N ALA A 181 -1.93 -13.46 6.46
CA ALA A 181 -1.10 -14.31 5.63
C ALA A 181 0.34 -14.41 6.18
N LEU A 182 0.84 -13.32 6.77
CA LEU A 182 2.20 -13.23 7.30
C LEU A 182 2.35 -13.68 8.76
N GLU A 183 1.27 -14.10 9.45
CA GLU A 183 1.31 -14.59 10.85
C GLU A 183 2.35 -15.69 11.08
N GLN A 184 2.57 -16.55 10.08
CA GLN A 184 3.49 -17.69 10.15
C GLN A 184 4.70 -17.54 9.22
N ALA A 185 4.84 -16.38 8.57
CA ALA A 185 5.97 -16.15 7.69
C ALA A 185 7.20 -15.75 8.51
N GLU A 186 8.31 -16.47 8.32
CA GLU A 186 9.61 -16.06 8.85
C GLU A 186 10.22 -14.98 7.95
N THR A 187 10.08 -13.72 8.35
CA THR A 187 10.76 -12.60 7.68
C THR A 187 12.00 -12.21 8.47
N LYS A 188 13.18 -12.33 7.84
CA LYS A 188 14.47 -11.94 8.47
C LYS A 188 14.68 -10.42 8.49
N GLU A 189 14.00 -9.70 7.60
CA GLU A 189 14.14 -8.25 7.44
C GLU A 189 12.94 -7.50 8.05
N HIS A 190 13.19 -6.25 8.43
CA HIS A 190 12.21 -5.32 8.98
C HIS A 190 11.46 -4.62 7.84
N LEU A 191 10.43 -5.29 7.32
CA LEU A 191 9.49 -4.74 6.33
C LEU A 191 8.07 -4.66 6.89
N GLN A 192 7.23 -3.85 6.26
CA GLN A 192 5.83 -3.76 6.62
C GLN A 192 5.12 -5.06 6.22
N LYS A 193 4.10 -5.47 7.00
CA LYS A 193 3.27 -6.63 6.70
C LYS A 193 2.27 -6.29 5.60
N ALA A 194 2.76 -6.16 4.37
CA ALA A 194 2.03 -5.58 3.26
C ALA A 194 2.50 -6.17 1.92
N LEU A 195 1.75 -5.91 0.85
CA LEU A 195 2.18 -6.18 -0.52
C LEU A 195 3.18 -5.13 -0.99
N TYR A 196 4.27 -5.57 -1.61
CA TYR A 196 5.22 -4.70 -2.31
C TYR A 196 5.12 -4.95 -3.82
N MET A 197 4.77 -3.93 -4.59
CA MET A 197 4.44 -4.06 -6.02
C MET A 197 5.69 -4.10 -6.91
N SER A 198 6.61 -3.15 -6.71
CA SER A 198 7.87 -3.04 -7.45
C SER A 198 9.01 -2.66 -6.50
N PRO A 199 9.42 -3.55 -5.59
CA PRO A 199 10.34 -3.24 -4.48
C PRO A 199 11.77 -2.87 -4.94
N ALA A 200 12.08 -2.99 -6.24
CA ALA A 200 13.35 -2.54 -6.79
C ALA A 200 13.45 -1.01 -6.93
N ASN A 201 12.32 -0.33 -7.12
CA ASN A 201 12.28 1.10 -7.48
C ASN A 201 11.14 1.88 -6.80
N LEU A 202 10.28 1.24 -6.01
CA LEU A 202 9.21 1.87 -5.24
C LEU A 202 9.33 1.51 -3.76
N ASP A 203 9.13 2.50 -2.89
CA ASP A 203 9.00 2.30 -1.44
C ASP A 203 7.61 1.85 -1.01
N GLU A 204 6.63 2.01 -1.91
CA GLU A 204 5.22 1.74 -1.63
C GLU A 204 4.99 0.32 -1.12
N TYR A 205 4.33 0.25 0.02
CA TYR A 205 3.78 -0.94 0.62
C TYR A 205 2.27 -0.78 0.75
N ILE A 206 1.52 -1.85 0.48
CA ILE A 206 0.06 -1.84 0.40
C ILE A 206 -0.51 -2.93 1.32
N PRO A 207 -0.96 -2.63 2.55
CA PRO A 207 -1.80 -3.55 3.30
C PRO A 207 -3.08 -3.82 2.51
N LEU A 208 -3.45 -5.09 2.42
CA LEU A 208 -4.65 -5.53 1.71
C LEU A 208 -5.71 -5.88 2.73
N LEU A 209 -6.77 -5.10 2.76
CA LEU A 209 -7.89 -5.34 3.67
C LEU A 209 -9.03 -6.04 2.95
N LEU A 210 -9.84 -6.76 3.70
CA LEU A 210 -11.11 -7.35 3.29
C LEU A 210 -12.24 -6.65 4.04
N TRP A 211 -13.25 -6.24 3.30
CA TRP A 211 -14.56 -5.91 3.83
C TRP A 211 -15.59 -6.82 3.18
N GLU A 212 -16.22 -7.69 3.95
CA GLU A 212 -17.24 -8.62 3.44
C GLU A 212 -18.56 -8.42 4.20
N LYS A 213 -19.66 -8.25 3.45
CA LYS A 213 -20.98 -7.95 4.03
C LYS A 213 -22.09 -8.80 3.44
N ASP A 214 -22.91 -9.36 4.32
CA ASP A 214 -24.19 -9.98 3.97
C ASP A 214 -25.27 -8.88 3.88
N LEU A 215 -25.85 -8.69 2.70
CA LEU A 215 -26.89 -7.68 2.43
C LEU A 215 -28.14 -8.33 1.82
N ASP A 216 -29.27 -7.64 1.93
CA ASP A 216 -30.46 -8.05 1.19
C ASP A 216 -30.22 -7.84 -0.31
N ARG A 217 -30.73 -8.74 -1.16
CA ARG A 217 -30.54 -8.65 -2.61
C ARG A 217 -30.97 -7.29 -3.17
N LYS A 218 -32.05 -6.72 -2.65
CA LYS A 218 -32.53 -5.38 -3.03
C LYS A 218 -31.51 -4.27 -2.75
N GLU A 219 -30.76 -4.37 -1.65
CA GLU A 219 -29.70 -3.42 -1.31
C GLU A 219 -28.52 -3.55 -2.28
N ILE A 220 -28.15 -4.78 -2.64
CA ILE A 220 -27.08 -5.03 -3.64
C ILE A 220 -27.48 -4.48 -5.01
N GLU A 221 -28.72 -4.70 -5.45
CA GLU A 221 -29.21 -4.15 -6.73
C GLU A 221 -29.31 -2.61 -6.68
N ALA A 222 -29.68 -2.04 -5.54
CA ALA A 222 -29.66 -0.59 -5.35
C ALA A 222 -28.23 -0.03 -5.41
N LEU A 223 -27.25 -0.73 -4.83
CA LEU A 223 -25.82 -0.39 -4.95
C LEU A 223 -25.35 -0.51 -6.40
N LYS A 224 -25.69 -1.59 -7.11
CA LYS A 224 -25.41 -1.70 -8.55
C LYS A 224 -25.97 -0.50 -9.31
N GLY A 225 -27.24 -0.14 -9.10
CA GLY A 225 -27.87 1.00 -9.79
C GLY A 225 -27.25 2.36 -9.45
N LYS A 226 -27.01 2.62 -8.15
CA LYS A 226 -26.43 3.88 -7.67
C LYS A 226 -24.98 4.05 -8.12
N LEU A 227 -24.16 3.01 -7.93
CA LEU A 227 -22.71 3.07 -8.17
C LEU A 227 -22.36 2.95 -9.66
N THR A 228 -23.26 2.46 -10.51
CA THR A 228 -23.04 2.44 -11.98
C THR A 228 -23.50 3.72 -12.69
N GLY A 229 -24.17 4.64 -12.00
CA GLY A 229 -24.77 5.85 -12.58
C GLY A 229 -24.35 7.18 -11.94
N GLU A 230 -23.93 7.19 -10.67
CA GLU A 230 -23.46 8.40 -9.99
C GLU A 230 -21.93 8.48 -10.09
N ARG A 231 -21.42 9.44 -10.87
CA ARG A 231 -20.07 9.98 -10.61
C ARG A 231 -20.19 10.75 -9.31
N ALA A 232 -19.42 10.46 -8.27
CA ALA A 232 -19.48 11.32 -7.10
C ALA A 232 -18.90 12.70 -7.45
N LYS A 233 -19.24 13.68 -6.61
CA LYS A 233 -19.22 15.10 -6.96
C LYS A 233 -17.76 15.57 -7.11
N ASP A 234 -17.25 15.44 -8.34
CA ASP A 234 -16.04 16.02 -8.98
C ASP A 234 -15.24 14.99 -9.84
N GLU A 235 -15.71 13.76 -10.05
CA GLU A 235 -14.77 12.63 -10.02
C GLU A 235 -14.27 12.01 -11.33
N LEU A 236 -12.95 11.76 -11.33
CA LEU A 236 -12.17 10.91 -12.24
C LEU A 236 -12.38 9.40 -11.97
N ILE A 237 -13.23 9.02 -11.02
CA ILE A 237 -13.40 7.64 -10.54
C ILE A 237 -14.85 7.18 -10.82
N THR A 238 -15.01 5.95 -11.32
CA THR A 238 -16.32 5.32 -11.56
C THR A 238 -16.38 3.98 -10.85
N LEU A 239 -17.44 3.73 -10.08
CA LEU A 239 -17.60 2.45 -9.39
C LEU A 239 -18.22 1.38 -10.29
N ARG A 240 -17.77 0.14 -10.10
CA ARG A 240 -18.22 -1.03 -10.86
C ARG A 240 -18.50 -2.17 -9.88
N VAL A 241 -19.72 -2.68 -9.90
CA VAL A 241 -20.06 -3.92 -9.18
C VAL A 241 -20.04 -5.07 -10.18
N ARG A 242 -19.22 -6.08 -9.91
CA ARG A 242 -19.03 -7.26 -10.78
C ARG A 242 -19.30 -8.55 -10.02
N ASP A 243 -19.58 -9.62 -10.76
CA ASP A 243 -19.59 -10.97 -10.18
C ASP A 243 -18.19 -11.29 -9.65
N TYR A 244 -18.11 -11.82 -8.44
CA TYR A 244 -16.82 -12.16 -7.84
C TYR A 244 -16.02 -13.16 -8.69
N GLU A 245 -16.72 -14.09 -9.34
CA GLU A 245 -16.10 -15.16 -10.15
C GLU A 245 -15.36 -14.64 -11.38
N VAL A 246 -15.60 -13.39 -11.80
CA VAL A 246 -14.86 -12.76 -12.92
C VAL A 246 -13.68 -11.90 -12.44
N LEU A 247 -13.54 -11.66 -11.14
CA LEU A 247 -12.53 -10.74 -10.59
C LEU A 247 -11.11 -11.08 -11.03
N TRP A 248 -10.72 -12.36 -10.98
CA TRP A 248 -9.40 -12.81 -11.39
C TRP A 248 -9.13 -12.67 -12.90
N LYS A 249 -10.18 -12.48 -13.72
CA LYS A 249 -10.08 -12.26 -15.16
C LYS A 249 -10.06 -10.76 -15.48
N GLU A 250 -11.04 -10.02 -14.98
CA GLU A 250 -11.20 -8.59 -15.28
C GLU A 250 -10.20 -7.72 -14.51
N GLY A 251 -9.89 -8.07 -13.27
CA GLY A 251 -8.93 -7.38 -12.41
C GLY A 251 -7.48 -7.86 -12.56
N ALA A 252 -7.21 -8.80 -13.47
CA ALA A 252 -5.91 -9.47 -13.59
C ALA A 252 -4.73 -8.53 -13.84
N ARG A 253 -4.98 -7.36 -14.45
CA ARG A 253 -3.94 -6.37 -14.78
C ARG A 253 -3.52 -5.53 -13.58
N ASP A 254 -4.32 -5.51 -12.53
CA ASP A 254 -4.01 -4.76 -11.31
C ASP A 254 -3.46 -5.72 -10.24
N ALA A 255 -2.19 -5.55 -9.88
CA ALA A 255 -1.53 -6.52 -9.01
C ALA A 255 -2.06 -6.50 -7.58
N LYS A 256 -2.53 -5.36 -7.04
CA LYS A 256 -3.19 -5.33 -5.71
C LYS A 256 -4.53 -6.05 -5.73
N THR A 257 -5.32 -5.91 -6.80
CA THR A 257 -6.57 -6.67 -7.00
C THR A 257 -6.29 -8.17 -7.04
N LEU A 258 -5.35 -8.62 -7.87
CA LEU A 258 -5.02 -10.03 -8.00
C LEU A 258 -4.43 -10.62 -6.71
N ALA A 259 -3.57 -9.86 -6.02
CA ALA A 259 -3.01 -10.26 -4.74
C ALA A 259 -4.08 -10.38 -3.64
N ALA A 260 -4.99 -9.41 -3.54
CA ALA A 260 -6.07 -9.46 -2.56
C ALA A 260 -7.00 -10.65 -2.81
N TRP A 261 -7.35 -10.91 -4.08
CA TRP A 261 -8.10 -12.10 -4.48
C TRP A 261 -7.35 -13.38 -4.08
N ALA A 262 -6.05 -13.49 -4.39
CA ALA A 262 -5.27 -14.68 -4.09
C ALA A 262 -5.11 -14.92 -2.57
N LEU A 263 -4.87 -13.87 -1.78
CA LEU A 263 -4.81 -13.96 -0.31
C LEU A 263 -6.17 -14.36 0.26
N TYR A 264 -7.26 -13.75 -0.19
CA TYR A 264 -8.61 -14.11 0.22
C TYR A 264 -8.89 -15.59 -0.05
N GLU A 265 -8.64 -16.05 -1.27
CA GLU A 265 -8.87 -17.45 -1.66
C GLU A 265 -7.99 -18.43 -0.87
N GLY A 266 -6.71 -18.10 -0.66
CA GLY A 266 -5.79 -18.91 0.14
C GLY A 266 -6.20 -18.99 1.62
N LEU A 267 -6.52 -17.85 2.23
CA LEU A 267 -6.96 -17.78 3.63
C LEU A 267 -8.34 -18.43 3.83
N ASN A 268 -9.22 -18.35 2.83
CA ASN A 268 -10.53 -19.00 2.88
C ASN A 268 -10.39 -20.52 2.77
N ARG A 269 -9.54 -21.05 1.87
CA ARG A 269 -9.21 -22.49 1.83
C ARG A 269 -8.60 -23.00 3.13
N ALA A 270 -7.84 -22.17 3.82
CA ALA A 270 -7.29 -22.47 5.14
C ALA A 270 -8.31 -22.32 6.30
N GLY A 271 -9.56 -21.96 6.02
CA GLY A 271 -10.62 -21.76 7.01
C GLY A 271 -10.45 -20.52 7.90
N LYS A 272 -9.47 -19.65 7.61
CA LYS A 272 -9.17 -18.49 8.45
C LYS A 272 -10.18 -17.35 8.27
N ILE A 273 -10.66 -17.12 7.05
CA ILE A 273 -11.61 -16.02 6.76
C ILE A 273 -12.95 -16.23 7.46
N GLU A 274 -13.56 -17.40 7.30
CA GLU A 274 -14.87 -17.70 7.91
C GLU A 274 -14.81 -17.58 9.44
N LYS A 275 -13.72 -18.04 10.07
CA LYS A 275 -13.50 -17.87 11.51
C LYS A 275 -13.51 -16.40 11.92
N ARG A 276 -12.75 -15.54 11.22
CA ARG A 276 -12.71 -14.10 11.53
C ARG A 276 -14.05 -13.42 11.29
N LEU A 277 -14.76 -13.78 10.23
CA LEU A 277 -16.12 -13.26 9.97
C LEU A 277 -17.10 -13.66 11.07
N GLN A 278 -17.03 -14.88 11.59
CA GLN A 278 -17.83 -15.32 12.73
C GLN A 278 -17.52 -14.53 14.00
N GLU A 279 -16.24 -14.29 14.31
CA GLU A 279 -15.82 -13.45 15.44
C GLU A 279 -16.39 -12.03 15.33
N ILE A 280 -16.33 -11.42 14.14
CA ILE A 280 -16.90 -10.09 13.87
C ILE A 280 -18.43 -10.13 14.05
N ARG A 281 -19.11 -11.16 13.55
CA ARG A 281 -20.58 -11.32 13.69
C ARG A 281 -20.99 -11.45 15.16
N ILE A 282 -20.30 -12.27 15.95
CA ILE A 282 -20.58 -12.47 17.38
C ILE A 282 -20.30 -11.20 18.18
N GLY A 283 -19.18 -10.51 17.89
CA GLY A 283 -18.83 -9.25 18.54
C GLY A 283 -19.84 -8.12 18.29
N ARG A 284 -20.60 -8.18 17.19
CA ARG A 284 -21.74 -7.28 16.93
C ARG A 284 -22.99 -7.62 17.71
N THR A 285 -23.19 -8.87 18.14
CA THR A 285 -24.38 -9.30 18.90
C THR A 285 -24.25 -8.97 20.40
N GLN A 286 -23.03 -8.75 20.89
CA GLN A 286 -22.75 -8.44 22.30
C GLN A 286 -22.64 -6.93 22.61
N ARG A 287 -22.81 -6.06 21.62
CA ARG A 287 -22.81 -4.59 21.75
C ARG A 287 -24.18 -4.03 21.40
#